data_AF-A0A6G3QC99-F1
#
_entry.id   AF-A0A6G3QC99-F1
#
_cell.length_a   1.000
_cell.length_b   1.000
_cell.length_c   1.000
_cell.angle_alpha   90.00
_cell.angle_beta   90.00
_cell.angle_gamma   90.00
#
_symmetry.space_group_name_H-M   'P 1'
#
loop_
_entity.id
_entity.type
_entity.pdbx_description
1 polymer ?
#
loop_
_entity_poly.entity_id
_entity_poly.type
_entity_poly.pdbx_seq_one_letter_code
_entity_poly.pdbx_strand_id
1 'polypeptide(L)'
;MTGSQPGTPADEGGTAAEAVADEAPGYAVENFAYPNADKILAEQNIVLKRGDGHITLADCASGTDLLEVWAREKTDKICFAVKGTSGWLTLEIPSVYAIKGNTYATEVDMTVGTEEKSFDVEKNTWTAVGESADEQSREHMLVEIRAAK
;
A
#
# COMPACT_ATOMS: atom_id res chain seq x y z
N MET A 1 -41.91 77.42 -4.04
CA MET A 1 -43.10 76.61 -4.38
C MET A 1 -42.91 75.25 -3.71
N THR A 2 -43.95 74.76 -3.03
CA THR A 2 -44.10 73.44 -2.35
C THR A 2 -43.58 72.27 -3.22
N GLY A 3 -43.14 71.09 -2.76
CA GLY A 3 -43.12 70.39 -1.47
C GLY A 3 -42.71 68.90 -1.69
N SER A 4 -42.66 68.13 -0.59
CA SER A 4 -42.62 66.65 -0.43
C SER A 4 -41.28 65.92 -0.17
N GLN A 5 -41.16 65.44 1.08
CA GLN A 5 -40.22 64.45 1.65
C GLN A 5 -40.74 62.99 1.41
N PRO A 6 -40.23 61.93 2.09
CA PRO A 6 -38.94 61.23 1.95
C PRO A 6 -39.12 59.67 1.84
N GLY A 7 -38.03 58.90 1.82
CA GLY A 7 -38.06 57.46 2.06
C GLY A 7 -36.68 56.83 2.31
N THR A 8 -36.43 56.42 3.55
CA THR A 8 -35.35 55.58 4.10
C THR A 8 -36.08 54.58 5.02
N PRO A 9 -35.71 53.29 5.17
CA PRO A 9 -34.44 52.80 5.76
C PRO A 9 -33.93 51.49 5.09
N ALA A 10 -32.89 50.76 5.50
CA ALA A 10 -31.98 50.71 6.65
C ALA A 10 -30.68 50.02 6.15
N ASP A 11 -29.50 50.42 6.64
CA ASP A 11 -28.62 49.64 7.56
C ASP A 11 -27.91 48.45 6.91
N GLU A 12 -26.58 48.51 6.83
CA GLU A 12 -25.69 47.58 7.55
C GLU A 12 -24.23 47.89 7.19
N GLY A 13 -23.39 47.90 8.22
CA GLY A 13 -22.03 48.38 8.17
C GLY A 13 -20.98 47.35 7.76
N GLY A 14 -19.73 47.83 7.83
CA GLY A 14 -18.62 46.99 8.23
C GLY A 14 -17.62 46.64 7.15
N THR A 15 -16.46 47.27 7.31
CA THR A 15 -15.13 46.64 7.22
C THR A 15 -14.52 46.43 5.84
N ALA A 16 -13.33 47.03 5.74
CA ALA A 16 -12.34 46.86 4.69
C ALA A 16 -12.03 45.38 4.45
N ALA A 17 -12.05 44.98 3.19
CA ALA A 17 -11.49 43.71 2.76
C ALA A 17 -9.99 43.91 2.48
N GLU A 18 -9.19 43.49 3.46
CA GLU A 18 -7.76 43.23 3.35
C GLU A 18 -7.49 42.07 2.36
N ALA A 19 -6.30 42.10 1.76
CA ALA A 19 -5.86 41.19 0.72
C ALA A 19 -5.77 39.72 1.18
N VAL A 20 -6.21 38.79 0.31
CA VAL A 20 -5.87 37.36 0.37
C VAL A 20 -4.97 37.08 -0.83
N ALA A 21 -3.65 37.01 -0.61
CA ALA A 21 -2.90 35.82 -0.24
C ALA A 21 -2.77 34.84 -1.44
N ASP A 22 -1.59 34.89 -2.04
CA ASP A 22 -1.00 33.87 -2.89
C ASP A 22 -0.94 32.56 -2.09
N GLU A 23 -1.86 31.63 -2.35
CA GLU A 23 -1.75 30.25 -1.87
C GLU A 23 -1.71 29.35 -3.11
N ALA A 24 -0.52 29.19 -3.67
CA ALA A 24 -0.24 28.08 -4.55
C ALA A 24 -0.64 26.78 -3.82
N PRO A 25 -1.41 25.88 -4.45
CA PRO A 25 -1.94 24.70 -3.78
C PRO A 25 -0.78 23.88 -3.20
N GLY A 26 -0.80 23.67 -1.89
CA GLY A 26 0.20 22.88 -1.20
C GLY A 26 0.34 21.52 -1.86
N TYR A 27 1.57 21.19 -2.27
CA TYR A 27 1.90 19.87 -2.78
C TYR A 27 1.54 18.82 -1.73
N ALA A 28 0.57 17.96 -2.02
CA ALA A 28 0.36 16.76 -1.23
C ALA A 28 1.61 15.89 -1.40
N VAL A 29 2.49 15.89 -0.40
CA VAL A 29 3.60 14.94 -0.34
C VAL A 29 2.98 13.59 -0.03
N GLU A 30 2.61 12.85 -1.08
CA GLU A 30 2.19 11.47 -0.95
C GLU A 30 3.41 10.66 -0.49
N ASN A 31 3.47 10.31 0.80
CA ASN A 31 4.60 9.57 1.37
C ASN A 31 4.63 8.10 0.90
N PHE A 32 3.59 7.65 0.16
CA PHE A 32 3.35 6.26 -0.26
C PHE A 32 3.49 5.23 0.88
N ALA A 33 3.45 5.70 2.13
CA ALA A 33 3.57 4.87 3.31
C ALA A 33 2.31 4.01 3.43
N TYR A 34 2.50 2.76 3.78
CA TYR A 34 1.38 1.83 3.88
C TYR A 34 0.46 2.23 5.06
N PRO A 35 -0.86 2.33 4.85
CA PRO A 35 -1.78 2.74 5.91
C PRO A 35 -1.80 1.70 7.05
N ASN A 36 -1.69 2.19 8.29
CA ASN A 36 -1.68 1.36 9.51
C ASN A 36 -0.50 0.37 9.60
N ALA A 37 0.65 0.65 8.99
CA ALA A 37 1.83 -0.20 9.03
C ALA A 37 2.25 -0.61 10.45
N ASP A 38 2.27 0.32 11.41
CA ASP A 38 2.64 0.03 12.81
C ASP A 38 1.67 -0.95 13.48
N LYS A 39 0.38 -0.81 13.18
CA LYS A 39 -0.66 -1.70 13.71
C LYS A 39 -0.50 -3.11 13.13
N ILE A 40 -0.24 -3.22 11.82
CA ILE A 40 0.01 -4.50 11.15
C ILE A 40 1.29 -5.17 11.70
N LEU A 41 2.33 -4.39 11.98
CA LEU A 41 3.53 -4.90 12.63
C LEU A 41 3.23 -5.41 14.06
N ALA A 42 2.44 -4.68 14.84
CA ALA A 42 2.10 -5.11 16.20
C ALA A 42 1.19 -6.35 16.23
N GLU A 43 0.22 -6.45 15.31
CA GLU A 43 -0.77 -7.52 15.31
C GLU A 43 -0.31 -8.76 14.54
N GLN A 44 0.35 -8.56 13.40
CA GLN A 44 0.71 -9.64 12.47
C GLN A 44 2.21 -9.82 12.36
N ASN A 45 3.03 -8.96 12.95
CA ASN A 45 4.50 -9.03 12.91
C ASN A 45 5.02 -9.07 11.46
N ILE A 46 4.51 -8.13 10.65
CA ILE A 46 4.85 -7.90 9.25
C ILE A 46 5.05 -6.39 9.09
N VAL A 47 6.11 -5.97 8.40
CA VAL A 47 6.31 -4.55 8.09
C VAL A 47 5.82 -4.30 6.68
N LEU A 48 4.87 -3.38 6.50
CA LEU A 48 4.51 -2.87 5.18
C LEU A 48 5.11 -1.48 5.05
N LYS A 49 6.08 -1.31 4.17
CA LYS A 49 6.88 -0.08 4.09
C LYS A 49 6.24 0.93 3.14
N ARG A 50 6.30 0.63 1.85
CA ARG A 50 5.91 1.56 0.78
C ARG A 50 5.34 0.81 -0.40
N GLY A 51 4.28 1.33 -1.00
CA GLY A 51 3.72 0.75 -2.23
C GLY A 51 2.93 1.78 -3.01
N ASP A 52 2.51 1.41 -4.21
CA ASP A 52 1.69 2.27 -5.08
C ASP A 52 0.18 2.18 -4.82
N GLY A 53 -0.22 1.46 -3.77
CA GLY A 53 -1.63 1.28 -3.39
C GLY A 53 -2.39 0.26 -4.25
N HIS A 54 -1.75 -0.31 -5.28
CA HIS A 54 -2.34 -1.37 -6.09
C HIS A 54 -2.17 -2.75 -5.46
N ILE A 55 -1.13 -2.94 -4.64
CA ILE A 55 -0.97 -4.14 -3.82
C ILE A 55 -1.31 -3.78 -2.37
N THR A 56 -2.38 -4.39 -1.85
CA THR A 56 -2.85 -4.15 -0.47
C THR A 56 -3.07 -5.47 0.26
N LEU A 57 -2.68 -5.52 1.53
CA LEU A 57 -3.03 -6.58 2.46
C LEU A 57 -4.56 -6.76 2.48
N ALA A 58 -4.99 -8.00 2.32
CA ALA A 58 -6.39 -8.40 2.28
C ALA A 58 -6.61 -9.60 3.20
N ASP A 59 -7.85 -9.74 3.66
CA ASP A 59 -8.25 -10.95 4.37
C ASP A 59 -8.26 -12.15 3.42
N CYS A 60 -7.63 -13.26 3.81
CA CYS A 60 -7.51 -14.44 2.96
C CYS A 60 -8.83 -15.15 2.65
N ALA A 61 -9.90 -14.87 3.39
CA ALA A 61 -11.25 -15.38 3.11
C ALA A 61 -12.07 -14.40 2.26
N SER A 62 -11.55 -13.20 1.97
CA SER A 62 -12.28 -12.16 1.21
C SER A 62 -12.38 -12.42 -0.30
N GLY A 63 -11.60 -13.35 -0.86
CA GLY A 63 -11.62 -13.62 -2.30
C GLY A 63 -10.76 -14.81 -2.71
N THR A 64 -10.89 -15.19 -3.99
CA THR A 64 -10.17 -16.33 -4.59
C THR A 64 -8.97 -15.92 -5.46
N ASP A 65 -8.86 -14.63 -5.81
CA ASP A 65 -7.78 -14.07 -6.65
C ASP A 65 -6.80 -13.25 -5.80
N LEU A 66 -6.28 -13.88 -4.75
CA LEU A 66 -5.34 -13.26 -3.81
C LEU A 66 -3.96 -13.91 -3.96
N LEU A 67 -2.91 -13.10 -3.87
CA LEU A 67 -1.55 -13.60 -3.73
C LEU A 67 -1.38 -14.11 -2.31
N GLU A 68 -1.13 -15.40 -2.14
CA GLU A 68 -0.99 -16.01 -0.81
C GLU A 68 0.49 -16.23 -0.50
N VAL A 69 0.99 -15.56 0.54
CA VAL A 69 2.37 -15.67 1.02
C VAL A 69 2.40 -16.51 2.28
N TRP A 70 3.28 -17.52 2.29
CA TRP A 70 3.41 -18.48 3.38
C TRP A 70 4.77 -18.32 4.04
N ALA A 71 4.73 -18.03 5.34
CA ALA A 71 5.89 -17.81 6.18
C ALA A 71 5.91 -18.79 7.35
N ARG A 72 7.08 -19.30 7.72
CA ARG A 72 7.22 -20.29 8.81
C ARG A 72 6.87 -19.72 10.17
N GLU A 73 7.20 -18.45 10.39
CA GLU A 73 6.91 -17.75 11.65
C GLU A 73 5.43 -17.37 11.79
N LYS A 74 4.60 -17.71 10.80
CA LYS A 74 3.16 -17.44 10.81
C LYS A 74 2.38 -18.74 10.78
N THR A 75 1.38 -18.83 11.65
CA THR A 75 0.39 -19.91 11.60
C THR A 75 -0.52 -19.76 10.38
N ASP A 76 -0.84 -18.52 10.03
CA ASP A 76 -1.74 -18.17 8.94
C ASP A 76 -0.99 -17.61 7.74
N LYS A 77 -1.53 -17.85 6.55
CA LYS A 77 -1.04 -17.26 5.30
C LYS A 77 -1.40 -15.78 5.23
N ILE A 78 -0.57 -15.02 4.52
CA ILE A 78 -0.71 -13.57 4.36
C ILE A 78 -1.21 -13.33 2.94
N CYS A 79 -2.35 -12.67 2.78
CA CYS A 79 -2.95 -12.47 1.47
C CYS A 79 -2.84 -11.02 1.00
N PHE A 80 -2.46 -10.85 -0.26
CA PHE A 80 -2.42 -9.55 -0.92
C PHE A 80 -3.40 -9.52 -2.09
N ALA A 81 -4.20 -8.46 -2.16
CA ALA A 81 -5.04 -8.14 -3.30
C ALA A 81 -4.26 -7.21 -4.24
N VAL A 82 -4.26 -7.56 -5.53
CA VAL A 82 -3.68 -6.73 -6.59
C VAL A 82 -4.81 -6.08 -7.39
N LYS A 83 -4.76 -4.75 -7.52
CA LYS A 83 -5.74 -3.92 -8.23
C LYS A 83 -5.09 -3.27 -9.45
N GLY A 84 -5.88 -2.97 -10.48
CA GLY A 84 -5.37 -2.29 -11.68
C GLY A 84 -4.68 -3.23 -12.69
N THR A 85 -3.67 -2.73 -13.39
CA THR A 85 -2.88 -3.47 -14.39
C THR A 85 -1.53 -3.93 -13.86
N SER A 86 -1.00 -3.22 -12.87
CA SER A 86 0.27 -3.49 -12.22
C SER A 86 0.27 -2.90 -10.82
N GLY A 87 1.13 -3.40 -9.96
CA GLY A 87 1.36 -2.83 -8.64
C GLY A 87 2.71 -3.23 -8.06
N TRP A 88 3.16 -2.49 -7.05
CA TRP A 88 4.34 -2.85 -6.27
C TRP A 88 4.18 -2.50 -4.79
N LEU A 89 4.78 -3.33 -3.95
CA LEU A 89 4.79 -3.16 -2.51
C LEU A 89 6.12 -3.65 -1.95
N THR A 90 6.80 -2.76 -1.25
CA THR A 90 7.94 -3.09 -0.38
C THR A 90 7.44 -3.38 1.03
N LEU A 91 7.94 -4.46 1.59
CA LEU A 91 7.52 -5.01 2.87
C LEU A 91 8.68 -5.75 3.52
N GLU A 92 8.49 -6.27 4.72
CA GLU A 92 9.40 -7.24 5.35
C GLU A 92 8.56 -8.34 5.97
N ILE A 93 8.63 -9.53 5.37
CA ILE A 93 8.06 -10.75 5.92
C ILE A 93 9.20 -11.76 6.09
N PRO A 94 9.58 -12.13 7.32
CA PRO A 94 10.63 -13.11 7.55
C PRO A 94 10.17 -14.53 7.20
N SER A 95 11.14 -15.39 6.92
CA SER A 95 10.99 -16.84 6.74
C SER A 95 9.89 -17.25 5.77
N VAL A 96 9.79 -16.57 4.63
CA VAL A 96 8.87 -16.94 3.54
C VAL A 96 9.41 -18.15 2.80
N TYR A 97 8.55 -19.15 2.59
CA TYR A 97 8.95 -20.43 1.98
C TYR A 97 8.09 -20.83 0.77
N ALA A 98 6.89 -20.28 0.64
CA ALA A 98 6.03 -20.54 -0.52
C ALA A 98 5.15 -19.34 -0.83
N ILE A 99 4.89 -19.12 -2.12
CA ILE A 99 3.93 -18.12 -2.58
C ILE A 99 3.03 -18.76 -3.63
N LYS A 100 1.73 -18.50 -3.53
CA LYS A 100 0.76 -18.86 -4.53
C LYS A 100 0.39 -17.62 -5.33
N GLY A 101 0.68 -17.66 -6.63
CA GLY A 101 0.32 -16.62 -7.59
C GLY A 101 -1.19 -16.47 -7.72
N ASN A 102 -1.62 -15.26 -8.04
CA ASN A 102 -2.99 -14.96 -8.47
C ASN A 102 -3.04 -14.87 -10.01
N THR A 103 -4.01 -14.15 -10.58
CA THR A 103 -4.09 -13.94 -12.04
C THR A 103 -2.99 -13.03 -12.62
N TYR A 104 -2.11 -12.44 -11.81
CA TYR A 104 -1.02 -11.57 -12.24
C TYR A 104 0.31 -12.32 -12.29
N ALA A 105 1.14 -11.98 -13.28
CA ALA A 105 2.55 -12.38 -13.25
C ALA A 105 3.20 -11.60 -12.10
N THR A 106 3.78 -12.32 -11.15
CA THR A 106 4.30 -11.73 -9.93
C THR A 106 5.77 -12.05 -9.80
N GLU A 107 6.60 -11.03 -9.62
CA GLU A 107 7.99 -11.17 -9.24
C GLU A 107 8.12 -10.78 -7.77
N VAL A 108 8.87 -11.57 -7.01
CA VAL A 108 9.13 -11.30 -5.60
C VAL A 108 10.62 -11.22 -5.34
N ASP A 109 11.04 -10.22 -4.60
CA ASP A 109 12.43 -10.05 -4.19
C ASP A 109 12.58 -10.41 -2.73
N MET A 110 13.58 -11.24 -2.45
CA MET A 110 13.86 -11.75 -1.12
C MET A 110 15.31 -11.51 -0.76
N THR A 111 15.57 -11.33 0.54
CA THR A 111 16.92 -11.16 1.08
C THR A 111 17.30 -12.31 1.99
N VAL A 112 18.55 -12.72 1.93
CA VAL A 112 19.15 -13.72 2.82
C VAL A 112 20.54 -13.24 3.24
N GLY A 113 20.67 -12.83 4.51
CA GLY A 113 21.87 -12.14 4.97
C GLY A 113 22.11 -10.83 4.22
N THR A 114 23.14 -10.80 3.37
CA THR A 114 23.48 -9.64 2.51
C THR A 114 23.19 -9.88 1.03
N GLU A 115 22.60 -11.02 0.69
CA GLU A 115 22.28 -11.39 -0.69
C GLU A 115 20.81 -11.08 -0.99
N GLU A 116 20.54 -10.67 -2.22
CA GLU A 116 19.19 -10.49 -2.76
C GLU A 116 18.93 -11.54 -3.84
N LYS A 117 17.72 -12.09 -3.84
CA LYS A 117 17.26 -13.13 -4.77
C LYS A 117 15.84 -12.83 -5.22
N SER A 118 15.64 -12.79 -6.53
CA SER A 118 14.33 -12.64 -7.16
C SER A 118 13.75 -14.00 -7.52
N PHE A 119 12.44 -14.14 -7.40
CA PHE A 119 11.69 -15.33 -7.82
C PHE A 119 10.47 -14.94 -8.64
N ASP A 120 10.30 -15.62 -9.77
CA ASP A 120 9.08 -15.50 -10.58
C ASP A 120 7.99 -16.44 -10.05
N VAL A 121 6.85 -15.86 -9.71
CA VAL A 121 5.65 -16.58 -9.27
C VAL A 121 4.68 -16.67 -10.45
N GLU A 122 4.45 -17.91 -10.88
CA GLU A 122 3.53 -18.20 -11.97
C GLU A 122 2.07 -17.96 -11.57
N LYS A 123 1.28 -17.52 -12.55
CA LYS A 123 -0.14 -17.22 -12.36
C LYS A 123 -0.91 -18.46 -11.86
N ASN A 124 -1.69 -18.28 -10.80
CA ASN A 124 -2.53 -19.32 -10.18
C ASN A 124 -1.77 -20.60 -9.76
N THR A 125 -0.45 -20.50 -9.55
CA THR A 125 0.41 -21.65 -9.28
C THR A 125 1.20 -21.42 -7.99
N TRP A 126 1.54 -22.52 -7.34
CA TRP A 126 2.42 -22.54 -6.18
C TRP A 126 3.88 -22.50 -6.62
N THR A 127 4.60 -21.51 -6.12
CA THR A 127 6.05 -21.36 -6.31
C THR A 127 6.75 -21.56 -4.98
N ALA A 128 7.72 -22.48 -4.96
CA ALA A 128 8.66 -22.61 -3.86
C ALA A 128 9.63 -21.43 -3.90
N VAL A 129 9.79 -20.75 -2.77
CA VAL A 129 10.65 -19.58 -2.64
C VAL A 129 11.40 -19.64 -1.32
N GLY A 130 12.35 -18.75 -1.12
CA GLY A 130 13.09 -18.67 0.13
C GLY A 130 13.76 -19.99 0.52
N GLU A 131 13.53 -20.45 1.75
CA GLU A 131 14.17 -21.67 2.27
C GLU A 131 13.84 -22.92 1.45
N SER A 132 12.67 -22.97 0.81
CA SER A 132 12.24 -24.14 0.04
C SER A 132 12.89 -24.19 -1.35
N ALA A 133 13.45 -23.08 -1.81
CA ALA A 133 14.18 -22.97 -3.07
C ALA A 133 15.70 -22.78 -2.87
N ASP A 134 16.16 -22.64 -1.63
CA ASP A 134 17.58 -22.49 -1.29
C ASP A 134 18.17 -23.84 -0.86
N GLU A 135 19.26 -24.27 -1.52
CA GLU A 135 19.92 -25.55 -1.24
C GLU A 135 20.46 -25.67 0.19
N GLN A 136 20.70 -24.53 0.86
CA GLN A 136 21.14 -24.46 2.24
C GLN A 136 19.97 -24.30 3.23
N SER A 137 18.73 -24.28 2.74
CA SER A 137 17.51 -24.09 3.52
C SER A 137 17.58 -22.87 4.45
N ARG A 138 18.17 -21.78 3.95
CA ARG A 138 18.29 -20.53 4.70
C ARG A 138 16.94 -19.81 4.73
N GLU A 139 16.69 -19.09 5.81
CA GLU A 139 15.48 -18.27 5.93
C GLU A 139 15.64 -16.99 5.10
N HIS A 140 14.67 -16.74 4.23
CA HIS A 140 14.66 -15.55 3.39
C HIS A 140 13.56 -14.60 3.84
N MET A 141 13.87 -13.32 3.85
CA MET A 141 12.93 -12.25 4.12
C MET A 141 12.41 -11.69 2.80
N LEU A 142 11.09 -11.74 2.59
CA LEU A 142 10.44 -11.10 1.46
C LEU A 142 10.48 -9.58 1.64
N VAL A 143 11.10 -8.89 0.67
CA VAL A 143 11.32 -7.44 0.73
C VAL A 143 10.49 -6.66 -0.27
N GLU A 144 10.12 -7.27 -1.39
CA GLU A 144 9.31 -6.63 -2.42
C GLU A 144 8.41 -7.63 -3.14
N ILE A 145 7.21 -7.17 -3.51
CA ILE A 145 6.30 -7.85 -4.44
C ILE A 145 6.02 -6.89 -5.59
N ARG A 146 6.18 -7.35 -6.82
CA ARG A 146 5.80 -6.65 -8.05
C ARG A 146 4.85 -7.54 -8.85
N ALA A 147 3.70 -7.01 -9.25
CA ALA A 147 2.68 -7.76 -9.99
C ALA A 147 2.25 -7.00 -11.25
N ALA A 148 2.03 -7.71 -12.35
CA ALA A 148 1.55 -7.14 -13.62
C ALA A 148 0.71 -8.16 -14.42
N LYS A 149 -0.20 -7.67 -15.27
CA LYS A 149 -1.04 -8.50 -16.13
C LYS A 149 -0.31 -9.07 -17.35
#